data_AF-A0A2R7R0G7-F1
#
_entry.id   AF-A0A2R7R0G7-F1
#
_cell.length_a   1.000
_cell.length_b   1.000
_cell.length_c   1.000
_cell.angle_alpha   90.00
_cell.angle_beta   90.00
_cell.angle_gamma   90.00
#
_symmetry.space_group_name_H-M   'P 1'
#
loop_
_entity.id
_entity.type
_entity.pdbx_description
1 polymer ?
#
loop_
_entity_poly.entity_id
_entity_poly.type
_entity_poly.pdbx_seq_one_letter_code
_entity_poly.pdbx_strand_id
1 'polypeptide(L)'
;MLSAGPAVERTTTSQVAFRNRRGFAYIWNPRQHLKTEVPAVLSIALPRRIQSARFKEVVHPSRGVWMHHLELATADDVDAEVIEWLREAFEAAS
;
A
#
# COMPACT_ATOMS: atom_id res chain seq x y z
N MET A 1 15.42 -8.12 -15.99
CA MET A 1 13.94 -7.97 -15.92
C MET A 1 13.45 -9.01 -14.92
N LEU A 2 13.37 -8.64 -13.63
CA LEU A 2 12.92 -9.56 -12.58
C LEU A 2 11.39 -9.56 -12.58
N SER A 3 10.81 -10.71 -12.88
CA SER A 3 9.37 -10.90 -12.78
C SER A 3 9.03 -11.06 -11.30
N ALA A 4 8.29 -10.10 -10.74
CA ALA A 4 7.60 -10.32 -9.48
C ALA A 4 6.75 -11.60 -9.64
N GLY A 5 6.88 -12.57 -8.73
CA GLY A 5 6.02 -13.75 -8.70
C GLY A 5 4.54 -13.35 -8.53
N PRO A 6 3.58 -14.27 -8.72
CA PRO A 6 2.17 -13.90 -8.61
C PRO A 6 1.85 -13.47 -7.17
N ALA A 7 1.54 -12.18 -6.99
CA ALA A 7 0.93 -11.70 -5.76
C ALA A 7 -0.46 -12.34 -5.61
N VAL A 8 -0.78 -12.81 -4.41
CA VAL A 8 -2.13 -13.28 -4.08
C VAL A 8 -2.97 -12.08 -3.66
N GLU A 9 -4.05 -11.85 -4.40
CA GLU A 9 -5.08 -10.89 -4.06
C GLU A 9 -6.12 -11.54 -3.13
N ARG A 10 -6.43 -10.86 -2.02
CA ARG A 10 -7.52 -11.26 -1.13
C ARG A 10 -8.46 -10.09 -0.91
N THR A 11 -9.67 -10.22 -1.43
CA THR A 11 -10.74 -9.23 -1.26
C THR A 11 -11.61 -9.60 -0.08
N THR A 12 -11.81 -8.66 0.83
CA THR A 12 -12.80 -8.72 1.92
C THR A 12 -13.83 -7.62 1.70
N THR A 13 -14.86 -7.59 2.53
CA THR A 13 -15.89 -6.54 2.50
C THR A 13 -15.31 -5.13 2.68
N SER A 14 -14.20 -4.98 3.40
CA SER A 14 -13.62 -3.68 3.75
C SER A 14 -12.36 -3.31 2.98
N GLN A 15 -11.66 -4.29 2.38
CA GLN A 15 -10.36 -4.04 1.76
C GLN A 15 -9.96 -5.09 0.73
N VAL A 16 -9.08 -4.69 -0.19
CA VAL A 16 -8.28 -5.59 -1.03
C VAL A 16 -6.87 -5.65 -0.46
N ALA A 17 -6.39 -6.85 -0.17
CA ALA A 17 -5.04 -7.08 0.34
C ALA A 17 -4.19 -7.80 -0.72
N PHE A 18 -2.99 -7.26 -0.98
CA PHE A 18 -1.99 -7.88 -1.84
C PHE A 18 -0.93 -8.54 -0.97
N ARG A 19 -0.61 -9.79 -1.31
CA ARG A 19 0.30 -10.61 -0.51
C ARG A 19 1.32 -11.33 -1.39
N ASN A 20 2.54 -11.40 -0.90
CA ASN A 20 3.50 -12.43 -1.28
C ASN A 20 3.47 -13.49 -0.16
N ARG A 21 4.60 -13.85 0.48
CA ARG A 21 4.58 -14.63 1.72
C ARG A 21 3.92 -13.85 2.87
N ARG A 22 4.11 -12.53 2.89
CA ARG A 22 3.48 -11.57 3.82
C ARG A 22 2.64 -10.55 3.04
N GLY A 23 1.69 -9.90 3.72
CA GLY A 23 0.90 -8.81 3.11
C GLY A 23 1.71 -7.53 3.01
N PHE A 24 1.74 -6.92 1.82
CA PHE A 24 2.64 -5.81 1.51
C PHE A 24 1.92 -4.56 1.02
N ALA A 25 0.71 -4.69 0.49
CA ALA A 25 -0.13 -3.56 0.11
C ALA A 25 -1.61 -3.82 0.40
N TYR A 26 -2.34 -2.75 0.70
CA TYR A 26 -3.75 -2.80 1.08
C TYR A 26 -4.48 -1.60 0.48
N ILE A 27 -5.60 -1.84 -0.19
CA ILE A 27 -6.50 -0.80 -0.69
C ILE A 27 -7.81 -0.90 0.09
N TRP A 28 -8.29 0.22 0.61
CA TRP A 28 -9.56 0.27 1.33
C TRP A 28 -10.31 1.57 1.03
N ASN A 29 -11.64 1.55 1.16
CA ASN A 29 -12.48 2.71 0.95
C ASN A 29 -12.65 3.49 2.27
N PRO A 30 -12.03 4.67 2.42
CA PRO A 30 -12.07 5.39 3.68
C PRO A 30 -13.44 5.94 4.04
N ARG A 31 -14.35 6.08 3.06
CA ARG A 31 -15.71 6.59 3.25
C ARG A 31 -16.58 5.67 4.09
N GLN A 32 -16.18 4.41 4.27
CA GLN A 32 -16.85 3.48 5.18
C GLN A 32 -16.60 3.80 6.67
N HIS A 33 -15.55 4.55 6.98
CA HIS A 33 -15.08 4.78 8.36
C HIS A 33 -14.84 6.25 8.70
N LEU A 34 -14.63 7.10 7.70
CA LEU A 34 -14.24 8.50 7.85
C LEU A 34 -15.17 9.39 7.03
N LYS A 35 -15.39 10.63 7.49
CA LYS A 35 -16.05 11.67 6.70
C LYS A 35 -15.03 12.28 5.73
N THR A 36 -14.95 11.75 4.52
CA THR A 36 -14.02 12.19 3.47
C THR A 36 -14.61 11.94 2.08
N GLU A 37 -14.16 12.68 1.09
CA GLU A 37 -14.49 12.44 -0.34
C GLU A 37 -13.45 11.56 -1.04
N VAL A 38 -12.34 11.22 -0.36
CA VAL A 38 -11.27 10.39 -0.91
C VAL A 38 -11.81 8.99 -1.26
N PRO A 39 -11.69 8.53 -2.51
CA PRO A 39 -12.32 7.29 -2.92
C PRO A 39 -11.59 6.04 -2.41
N ALA A 40 -10.26 6.09 -2.27
CA ALA A 40 -9.46 4.97 -1.77
C ALA A 40 -8.20 5.43 -1.04
N VAL A 41 -7.72 4.60 -0.12
CA VAL A 41 -6.39 4.73 0.50
C VAL A 41 -5.58 3.50 0.18
N LEU A 42 -4.39 3.70 -0.39
CA LEU A 42 -3.37 2.68 -0.57
C LEU A 42 -2.43 2.70 0.62
N SER A 43 -2.23 1.55 1.26
CA SER A 43 -1.30 1.38 2.37
C SER A 43 -0.18 0.44 1.94
N ILE A 44 1.08 0.88 2.04
CA ILE A 44 2.27 0.16 1.59
C ILE A 44 3.16 -0.17 2.80
N ALA A 45 3.45 -1.46 2.99
CA ALA A 45 4.30 -1.94 4.09
C ALA A 45 5.73 -2.18 3.59
N LEU A 46 6.70 -1.48 4.21
CA LEU A 46 8.12 -1.53 3.84
C LEU A 46 9.02 -1.71 5.06
N PRO A 47 10.24 -2.27 4.91
CA PRO A 47 11.19 -2.43 6.01
C PRO A 47 11.89 -1.13 6.43
N ARG A 48 11.68 -0.05 5.69
CA ARG A 48 12.26 1.28 5.93
C ARG A 48 11.20 2.38 5.78
N ARG A 49 11.45 3.52 6.43
CA ARG A 49 10.65 4.71 6.26
C ARG A 49 10.97 5.38 4.91
N ILE A 50 9.95 5.76 4.17
CA ILE A 50 10.06 6.67 3.03
C ILE A 50 9.66 8.07 3.49
N GLN A 51 10.45 9.07 3.12
CA GLN A 51 10.09 10.48 3.27
C GLN A 51 9.57 10.99 1.94
N SER A 52 8.25 11.11 1.83
CA SER A 52 7.57 11.70 0.67
C SER A 52 6.36 12.47 1.14
N ALA A 53 6.12 13.65 0.55
CA ALA A 53 4.94 14.46 0.83
C ALA A 53 3.63 13.82 0.34
N ARG A 54 3.71 12.77 -0.49
CA ARG A 54 2.54 12.03 -0.98
C ARG A 54 1.86 11.22 0.11
N PHE A 55 2.62 10.77 1.12
CA PHE A 55 2.03 10.03 2.22
C PHE A 55 1.34 10.99 3.18
N LYS A 56 0.02 10.79 3.34
CA LYS A 56 -0.76 11.52 4.33
C LYS A 56 -0.34 11.16 5.75
N GLU A 57 0.11 9.92 5.93
CA GLU A 57 0.46 9.34 7.20
C GLU A 57 1.49 8.23 7.00
N VAL A 58 2.47 8.18 7.89
CA VAL A 58 3.47 7.11 7.96
C VAL A 58 3.57 6.66 9.39
N VAL A 59 3.30 5.39 9.65
CA VAL A 59 3.31 4.79 11.00
C VAL A 59 4.27 3.61 11.06
N HIS A 60 4.78 3.32 12.26
CA HIS A 60 5.69 2.20 12.51
C HIS A 60 4.98 1.20 13.44
N PRO A 61 4.05 0.38 12.92
CA PRO A 61 3.18 -0.47 13.74
C PRO A 61 3.92 -1.59 14.47
N SER A 62 5.06 -2.02 13.94
CA SER A 62 5.90 -3.04 14.57
C SER A 62 7.34 -2.94 14.06
N ARG A 63 8.26 -3.58 14.79
CA ARG A 63 9.68 -3.58 14.44
C ARG A 63 9.88 -4.08 13.01
N GLY A 64 10.48 -3.24 12.18
CA GLY A 64 10.82 -3.59 10.80
C GLY A 64 9.65 -3.49 9.82
N VAL A 65 8.56 -2.83 10.21
CA VAL A 65 7.44 -2.53 9.32
C VAL A 65 7.09 -1.05 9.46
N TRP A 66 7.26 -0.33 8.37
CA TRP A 66 6.77 1.03 8.17
C TRP A 66 5.57 0.96 7.22
N MET A 67 4.42 1.43 7.69
CA MET A 67 3.20 1.52 6.91
C MET A 67 3.03 2.94 6.40
N HIS A 68 2.86 3.08 5.10
CA HIS A 68 2.73 4.36 4.43
C HIS A 68 1.35 4.46 3.78
N HIS A 69 0.57 5.47 4.17
CA HIS A 69 -0.79 5.67 3.69
C HIS A 69 -0.82 6.79 2.64
N LEU A 70 -1.26 6.44 1.44
CA LEU A 70 -1.44 7.32 0.29
C LEU A 70 -2.93 7.44 -0.03
N GLU A 71 -3.44 8.66 -0.13
CA GLU A 71 -4.79 8.89 -0.65
C GLU A 71 -4.76 8.81 -2.17
N LEU A 72 -5.69 8.06 -2.75
CA LEU A 72 -5.87 7.96 -4.19
C LEU A 72 -7.17 8.67 -4.53
N ALA A 73 -7.09 9.75 -5.30
CA ALA A 73 -8.24 10.42 -5.90
C ALA A 73 -8.66 9.72 -7.20
N THR A 74 -7.69 9.19 -7.95
CA THR A 74 -7.88 8.49 -9.21
C THR A 74 -6.94 7.28 -9.32
N ALA A 75 -7.13 6.45 -10.35
CA ALA A 75 -6.20 5.35 -10.62
C ALA A 75 -4.82 5.85 -11.07
N ASP A 76 -4.74 7.04 -11.68
CA ASP A 76 -3.50 7.62 -12.19
C ASP A 76 -2.55 8.06 -11.07
N ASP A 77 -3.05 8.17 -9.83
CA ASP A 77 -2.22 8.41 -8.65
C ASP A 77 -1.28 7.23 -8.35
N VAL A 78 -1.55 6.05 -8.92
CA VAL A 78 -0.65 4.89 -8.92
C VAL A 78 0.29 4.98 -10.13
N ASP A 79 1.18 5.95 -10.08
CA ASP A 79 2.17 6.21 -11.11
C ASP A 79 3.45 5.36 -10.94
N ALA A 80 4.46 5.63 -11.76
CA ALA A 80 5.73 4.91 -11.75
C ALA A 80 6.43 4.94 -10.39
N GLU A 81 6.36 6.03 -9.64
CA GLU A 81 6.99 6.14 -8.32
C GLU A 81 6.30 5.21 -7.32
N VAL A 82 4.96 5.23 -7.31
CA VAL A 82 4.18 4.33 -6.45
C VAL A 82 4.41 2.87 -6.83
N ILE A 83 4.51 2.57 -8.13
CA ILE A 83 4.82 1.23 -8.62
C ILE A 83 6.19 0.75 -8.12
N GLU A 84 7.21 1.60 -8.07
CA GLU A 84 8.52 1.24 -7.51
C GLU A 84 8.43 0.91 -6.03
N TRP A 85 7.67 1.67 -5.24
CA TRP A 85 7.44 1.34 -3.83
C TRP A 85 6.70 0.01 -3.65
N LEU A 86 5.72 -0.27 -4.51
CA LEU A 86 4.99 -1.54 -4.49
C LEU A 86 5.89 -2.73 -4.85
N ARG A 87 6.81 -2.55 -5.82
CA ARG A 87 7.83 -3.56 -6.16
C ARG A 87 8.75 -3.83 -4.99
N GLU A 88 9.28 -2.79 -4.34
CA GLU A 88 10.12 -2.96 -3.15
C GLU A 88 9.37 -3.67 -2.02
N ALA A 89 8.10 -3.29 -1.79
CA ALA A 89 7.26 -3.92 -0.78
C ALA A 89 6.98 -5.40 -1.08
N PHE A 90 6.74 -5.74 -2.36
CA PHE A 90 6.56 -7.12 -2.80
C PHE A 90 7.81 -7.97 -2.54
N GLU A 91 9.00 -7.47 -2.89
CA GLU A 91 10.27 -8.16 -2.67
C GLU A 91 10.58 -8.33 -1.19
N ALA A 92 10.33 -7.30 -0.37
CA ALA A 92 10.52 -7.37 1.08
C ALA A 92 9.55 -8.34 1.77
N ALA A 93 8.42 -8.63 1.14
CA ALA A 93 7.38 -9.53 1.65
C ALA A 93 7.56 -10.99 1.24
N SER A 94 8.57 -11.31 0.43
CA SER A 94 9.04 -12.67 0.15
C SER A 94 9.46 -13.42 1.42
#